data_AF-A0A7S1SED9-F1
#
_entry.id   AF-A0A7S1SED9-F1
#
_cell.length_a   1.000
_cell.length_b   1.000
_cell.length_c   1.000
_cell.angle_alpha   90.00
_cell.angle_beta   90.00
_cell.angle_gamma   90.00
#
_symmetry.space_group_name_H-M   'P 1'
#
loop_
_entity.id
_entity.type
_entity.pdbx_description
1 polymer ?
#
loop_
_entity_poly.entity_id
_entity_poly.type
_entity_poly.pdbx_seq_one_letter_code
_entity_poly.pdbx_strand_id
1 'polypeptide(L)'
;ADAVGPALAGAVELAWAAFGGAAVLYVVISFTEYAYHRYVQHLDLNRVGPYQLARQALGAPTLVADFHVHHHRETLDDMSIDPLPQEAFPTATVHRGTAATWLSFAKMACVVMLQAYFPLSILGWSLPAAAAAALLATLLHLRAYNSLHPQLHGLPDVALAQGPPSFAQWPFRESAYARWLREYHVLHHRTRATRNFNVCCPLVDHLLGTHAEA
;
A
#
# COMPACT_ATOMS: atom_id res chain seq x y z
N ALA A 1 48.23 -12.38 4.97
CA ALA A 1 46.98 -13.12 4.74
C ALA A 1 45.83 -12.57 5.59
N ASP A 2 46.06 -11.54 6.42
CA ASP A 2 45.12 -11.12 7.47
C ASP A 2 44.13 -10.02 7.06
N ALA A 3 44.26 -9.46 5.85
CA ALA A 3 43.35 -8.41 5.34
C ALA A 3 42.03 -8.97 4.77
N VAL A 4 41.95 -10.28 4.51
CA VAL A 4 40.76 -10.92 3.89
C VAL A 4 39.65 -11.16 4.91
N GLY A 5 40.00 -11.46 6.17
CA GLY A 5 39.03 -11.71 7.24
C GLY A 5 38.14 -10.50 7.59
N PRO A 6 38.71 -9.31 7.84
CA PRO A 6 37.93 -8.11 8.16
C PRO A 6 37.07 -7.60 6.99
N ALA A 7 37.61 -7.69 5.76
CA ALA A 7 36.87 -7.28 4.57
C ALA A 7 35.67 -8.20 4.28
N LEU A 8 35.85 -9.52 4.46
CA LEU A 8 34.77 -10.48 4.31
C LEU A 8 33.70 -10.31 5.40
N ALA A 9 34.10 -10.09 6.66
CA ALA A 9 33.17 -9.82 7.76
C ALA A 9 32.32 -8.58 7.49
N GLY A 10 32.94 -7.46 7.08
CA GLY A 10 32.21 -6.24 6.73
C GLY A 10 31.27 -6.42 5.53
N ALA A 11 31.64 -7.23 4.55
CA ALA A 11 30.77 -7.54 3.41
C ALA A 11 29.53 -8.37 3.83
N VAL A 12 29.70 -9.33 4.75
CA VAL A 12 28.61 -10.13 5.28
C VAL A 12 27.66 -9.27 6.12
N GLU A 13 28.19 -8.40 6.97
CA GLU A 13 27.37 -7.46 7.77
C GLU A 13 26.57 -6.51 6.87
N LEU A 14 27.18 -5.96 5.83
CA LEU A 14 26.50 -5.11 4.86
C LEU A 14 25.39 -5.86 4.11
N ALA A 15 25.68 -7.09 3.64
CA ALA A 15 24.68 -7.91 2.97
C ALA A 15 23.52 -8.25 3.90
N TRP A 16 23.80 -8.64 5.15
CA TRP A 16 22.80 -8.91 6.18
C TRP A 16 21.91 -7.69 6.44
N ALA A 17 22.52 -6.52 6.64
CA ALA A 17 21.81 -5.27 6.86
C ALA A 17 20.94 -4.89 5.63
N ALA A 18 21.45 -5.07 4.42
CA ALA A 18 20.74 -4.73 3.19
C ALA A 18 19.56 -5.68 2.91
N PHE A 19 19.80 -6.98 2.87
CA PHE A 19 18.75 -7.98 2.61
C PHE A 19 17.74 -8.07 3.75
N GLY A 20 18.22 -8.08 5.00
CA GLY A 20 17.36 -8.04 6.18
C GLY A 20 16.52 -6.77 6.21
N GLY A 21 17.13 -5.61 5.90
CA GLY A 21 16.43 -4.33 5.86
C GLY A 21 15.35 -4.29 4.77
N ALA A 22 15.65 -4.79 3.57
CA ALA A 22 14.67 -4.91 2.49
C ALA A 22 13.50 -5.83 2.87
N ALA A 23 13.78 -6.97 3.52
CA ALA A 23 12.75 -7.89 4.00
C ALA A 23 11.85 -7.24 5.07
N VAL A 24 12.45 -6.55 6.06
CA VAL A 24 11.72 -5.78 7.07
C VAL A 24 10.80 -4.74 6.42
N LEU A 25 11.34 -3.95 5.48
CA LEU A 25 10.55 -2.94 4.78
C LEU A 25 9.40 -3.54 3.98
N TYR A 26 9.62 -4.65 3.28
CA TYR A 26 8.55 -5.36 2.57
C TYR A 26 7.43 -5.80 3.52
N VAL A 27 7.78 -6.42 4.66
CA VAL A 27 6.79 -6.86 5.66
C VAL A 27 6.01 -5.68 6.22
N VAL A 28 6.69 -4.61 6.64
CA VAL A 28 6.06 -3.42 7.22
C VAL A 28 5.17 -2.71 6.21
N ILE A 29 5.61 -2.59 4.96
CA ILE A 29 4.81 -1.99 3.88
C ILE A 29 3.59 -2.84 3.58
N SER A 30 3.74 -4.16 3.44
CA SER A 30 2.61 -5.08 3.22
C SER A 30 1.58 -4.95 4.35
N PHE A 31 2.02 -4.95 5.61
CA PHE A 31 1.13 -4.74 6.75
C PHE A 31 0.46 -3.37 6.72
N THR A 32 1.20 -2.32 6.40
CA THR A 32 0.66 -0.94 6.37
C THR A 32 -0.35 -0.78 5.24
N GLU A 33 -0.08 -1.31 4.05
CA GLU A 33 -1.02 -1.33 2.92
C GLU A 33 -2.30 -2.08 3.30
N TYR A 34 -2.16 -3.30 3.83
CA TYR A 34 -3.29 -4.12 4.27
C TYR A 34 -4.15 -3.37 5.30
N ALA A 35 -3.53 -2.83 6.34
CA ALA A 35 -4.23 -2.14 7.42
C ALA A 35 -4.91 -0.86 6.92
N TYR A 36 -4.22 -0.09 6.07
CA TYR A 36 -4.77 1.12 5.48
C TYR A 36 -5.96 0.80 4.57
N HIS A 37 -5.81 -0.16 3.67
CA HIS A 37 -6.85 -0.49 2.71
C HIS A 37 -8.08 -1.08 3.41
N ARG A 38 -7.89 -2.04 4.32
CA ARG A 38 -9.00 -2.66 5.06
C ARG A 38 -9.66 -1.71 6.07
N TYR A 39 -8.88 -1.17 7.00
CA TYR A 39 -9.46 -0.47 8.15
C TYR A 39 -9.76 1.00 7.88
N VAL A 40 -9.01 1.64 6.98
CA VAL A 40 -9.19 3.07 6.64
C VAL A 40 -9.99 3.24 5.36
N GLN A 41 -9.59 2.62 4.23
CA GLN A 41 -10.28 2.82 2.96
C GLN A 41 -11.62 2.08 2.91
N HIS A 42 -11.70 0.84 3.41
CA HIS A 42 -12.94 0.06 3.56
C HIS A 42 -13.69 0.30 4.88
N LEU A 43 -13.18 1.19 5.73
CA LEU A 43 -13.83 1.63 6.97
C LEU A 43 -14.12 0.54 8.00
N ASP A 44 -13.43 -0.60 7.92
CA ASP A 44 -13.60 -1.66 8.92
C ASP A 44 -13.24 -1.19 10.33
N LEU A 45 -12.41 -0.14 10.49
CA LEU A 45 -12.08 0.39 11.82
C LEU A 45 -13.34 0.85 12.58
N ASN A 46 -14.36 1.38 11.88
CA ASN A 46 -15.64 1.76 12.49
C ASN A 46 -16.38 0.60 13.16
N ARG A 47 -16.00 -0.65 12.82
CA ARG A 47 -16.58 -1.90 13.33
C ARG A 47 -15.71 -2.57 14.40
N VAL A 48 -14.49 -2.07 14.63
CA VAL A 48 -13.56 -2.63 15.62
C VAL A 48 -13.95 -2.16 17.02
N GLY A 49 -14.17 -3.10 17.95
CA GLY A 49 -14.69 -2.84 19.30
C GLY A 49 -13.95 -1.73 20.07
N PRO A 50 -12.61 -1.75 20.14
CA PRO A 50 -11.84 -0.66 20.75
C PRO A 50 -12.11 0.72 20.15
N TYR A 51 -12.28 0.83 18.83
CA TYR A 51 -12.58 2.12 18.19
C TYR A 51 -14.02 2.53 18.46
N GLN A 52 -14.97 1.59 18.46
CA GLN A 52 -16.35 1.86 18.88
C GLN A 52 -16.41 2.38 20.32
N LEU A 53 -15.62 1.79 21.23
CA LEU A 53 -15.50 2.27 22.60
C LEU A 53 -14.91 3.68 22.65
N ALA A 54 -13.86 3.97 21.89
CA ALA A 54 -13.29 5.32 21.81
C ALA A 54 -14.31 6.35 21.27
N ARG A 55 -15.16 5.97 20.31
CA ARG A 55 -16.25 6.82 19.82
C ARG A 55 -17.28 7.11 20.91
N GLN A 56 -17.67 6.10 21.67
CA GLN A 56 -18.66 6.22 22.75
C GLN A 56 -18.12 6.97 23.96
N ALA A 57 -16.87 6.69 24.37
CA ALA A 57 -16.29 7.20 25.61
C ALA A 57 -15.54 8.52 25.44
N LEU A 58 -14.92 8.76 24.27
CA LEU A 58 -14.03 9.89 24.02
C LEU A 58 -14.50 10.80 22.87
N GLY A 59 -15.65 10.52 22.27
CA GLY A 59 -16.19 11.31 21.17
C GLY A 59 -15.35 11.26 19.88
N ALA A 60 -14.59 10.18 19.67
CA ALA A 60 -13.86 10.00 18.42
C ALA A 60 -14.84 10.05 17.22
N PRO A 61 -14.45 10.68 16.09
CA PRO A 61 -15.32 10.81 14.93
C PRO A 61 -15.57 9.46 14.25
N THR A 62 -16.65 9.34 13.49
CA THR A 62 -16.80 8.24 12.53
C THR A 62 -15.83 8.46 11.38
N LEU A 63 -15.07 7.43 11.00
CA LEU A 63 -14.25 7.53 9.80
C LEU A 63 -15.14 7.51 8.55
N VAL A 64 -14.80 8.35 7.59
CA VAL A 64 -15.44 8.42 6.27
C VAL A 64 -14.38 8.09 5.22
N ALA A 65 -14.74 7.28 4.22
CA ALA A 65 -13.81 6.79 3.22
C ALA A 65 -13.40 7.89 2.23
N ASP A 66 -12.17 7.83 1.76
CA ASP A 66 -11.63 8.72 0.72
C ASP A 66 -12.01 8.22 -0.68
N PHE A 67 -13.30 8.32 -1.02
CA PHE A 67 -13.93 7.82 -2.27
C PHE A 67 -13.77 6.32 -2.56
N HIS A 68 -12.91 5.60 -1.85
CA HIS A 68 -12.58 4.22 -2.16
C HIS A 68 -13.79 3.26 -2.02
N VAL A 69 -14.69 3.49 -1.07
CA VAL A 69 -15.94 2.71 -1.01
C VAL A 69 -16.86 3.01 -2.21
N HIS A 70 -16.82 4.23 -2.73
CA HIS A 70 -17.58 4.60 -3.93
C HIS A 70 -16.97 3.96 -5.18
N HIS A 71 -15.64 3.93 -5.29
CA HIS A 71 -14.91 3.20 -6.32
C HIS A 71 -15.44 1.76 -6.50
N HIS A 72 -15.58 1.03 -5.40
CA HIS A 72 -16.12 -0.33 -5.41
C HIS A 72 -17.57 -0.45 -5.87
N ARG A 73 -18.38 0.59 -5.65
CA ARG A 73 -19.78 0.62 -6.10
C ARG A 73 -19.90 0.96 -7.57
N GLU A 74 -18.96 1.75 -8.08
CA GLU A 74 -18.91 2.20 -9.47
C GLU A 74 -18.15 1.23 -10.38
N THR A 75 -17.38 0.30 -9.81
CA THR A 75 -16.65 -0.71 -10.58
C THR A 75 -17.63 -1.77 -11.12
N LEU A 76 -17.66 -1.94 -12.44
CA LEU A 76 -18.45 -2.96 -13.13
C LEU A 76 -17.73 -4.33 -13.10
N ASP A 77 -18.44 -5.41 -13.46
CA ASP A 77 -17.89 -6.77 -13.45
C ASP A 77 -16.67 -6.95 -14.40
N ASP A 78 -16.55 -6.11 -15.43
CA ASP A 78 -15.43 -6.06 -16.36
C ASP A 78 -14.29 -5.13 -15.90
N MET A 79 -14.36 -4.66 -14.66
CA MET A 79 -13.44 -3.72 -14.00
C MET A 79 -13.47 -2.28 -14.51
N SER A 80 -14.29 -1.94 -15.51
CA SER A 80 -14.46 -0.54 -15.91
C SER A 80 -15.24 0.26 -14.85
N ILE A 81 -15.13 1.61 -14.89
CA ILE A 81 -15.87 2.49 -13.99
C ILE A 81 -17.17 2.94 -14.65
N ASP A 82 -18.29 2.76 -13.97
CA ASP A 82 -19.58 3.29 -14.37
C ASP A 82 -19.49 4.81 -14.52
N PRO A 83 -19.80 5.36 -15.72
CA PRO A 83 -19.70 6.78 -16.00
C PRO A 83 -20.76 7.64 -15.28
N LEU A 84 -21.46 7.14 -14.25
CA LEU A 84 -22.44 7.89 -13.45
C LEU A 84 -22.01 9.37 -13.27
N PRO A 85 -22.96 10.32 -13.43
CA PRO A 85 -22.63 11.73 -13.46
C PRO A 85 -21.94 12.16 -12.17
N GLN A 86 -20.82 12.87 -12.31
CA GLN A 86 -20.06 13.46 -11.18
C GLN A 86 -20.94 14.28 -10.23
N GLU A 87 -22.12 14.72 -10.67
CA GLU A 87 -23.11 15.44 -9.87
C GLU A 87 -23.57 14.66 -8.63
N ALA A 88 -23.56 13.32 -8.66
CA ALA A 88 -23.85 12.50 -7.48
C ALA A 88 -22.72 12.55 -6.43
N PHE A 89 -21.50 12.84 -6.87
CA PHE A 89 -20.29 12.88 -6.05
C PHE A 89 -19.39 14.04 -6.50
N PRO A 90 -19.73 15.31 -6.19
CA PRO A 90 -19.09 16.51 -6.74
C PRO A 90 -17.60 16.67 -6.38
N THR A 91 -17.09 15.79 -5.53
CA THR A 91 -15.72 15.70 -5.05
C THR A 91 -14.94 14.52 -5.67
N ALA A 92 -15.55 13.77 -6.60
CA ALA A 92 -14.92 12.67 -7.31
C ALA A 92 -13.73 13.16 -8.14
N THR A 93 -12.53 12.67 -7.82
CA THR A 93 -11.32 12.98 -8.57
C THR A 93 -11.28 12.21 -9.89
N VAL A 94 -10.39 12.61 -10.81
CA VAL A 94 -10.15 11.88 -12.07
C VAL A 94 -9.81 10.40 -11.85
N HIS A 95 -9.26 10.07 -10.68
CA HIS A 95 -8.87 8.71 -10.30
C HIS A 95 -9.93 7.98 -9.47
N ARG A 96 -11.08 8.60 -9.19
CA ARG A 96 -12.27 7.96 -8.58
C ARG A 96 -11.97 7.14 -7.31
N GLY A 97 -11.01 7.54 -6.48
CA GLY A 97 -10.64 6.81 -5.25
C GLY A 97 -9.70 5.61 -5.45
N THR A 98 -9.14 5.45 -6.66
CA THR A 98 -8.15 4.41 -7.00
C THR A 98 -6.70 4.84 -6.78
N ALA A 99 -6.43 6.15 -6.78
CA ALA A 99 -5.07 6.66 -6.65
C ALA A 99 -4.69 6.97 -5.21
N ALA A 100 -3.45 6.65 -4.85
CA ALA A 100 -2.77 7.16 -3.68
C ALA A 100 -2.30 8.61 -3.92
N THR A 101 -2.62 9.49 -2.98
CA THR A 101 -2.24 10.92 -3.01
C THR A 101 -0.96 11.17 -2.22
N TRP A 102 -0.46 12.41 -2.23
CA TRP A 102 0.61 12.81 -1.30
C TRP A 102 0.22 12.70 0.17
N LEU A 103 -1.07 12.86 0.48
CA LEU A 103 -1.55 12.63 1.84
C LEU A 103 -1.49 11.13 2.20
N SER A 104 -1.80 10.23 1.26
CA SER A 104 -1.60 8.79 1.43
C SER A 104 -0.12 8.48 1.69
N PHE A 105 0.79 9.09 0.91
CA PHE A 105 2.23 8.97 1.13
C PHE A 105 2.65 9.43 2.52
N ALA A 106 2.25 10.64 2.95
CA ALA A 106 2.62 11.16 4.26
C ALA A 106 2.12 10.25 5.40
N LYS A 107 0.86 9.80 5.33
CA LYS A 107 0.27 8.88 6.33
C LYS A 107 1.02 7.55 6.38
N MET A 108 1.20 6.89 5.24
CA MET A 108 1.88 5.59 5.18
C MET A 108 3.35 5.72 5.58
N ALA A 109 4.05 6.77 5.14
CA ALA A 109 5.46 7.00 5.47
C ALA A 109 5.67 7.12 6.99
N CYS A 110 4.85 7.90 7.70
CA CYS A 110 4.93 8.02 9.15
C CYS A 110 4.74 6.67 9.84
N VAL A 111 3.77 5.89 9.40
CA VAL A 111 3.43 4.58 9.97
C VAL A 111 4.51 3.54 9.66
N VAL A 112 5.06 3.53 8.44
CA VAL A 112 6.17 2.64 8.04
C VAL A 112 7.44 3.00 8.80
N MET A 113 7.81 4.28 8.88
CA MET A 113 8.99 4.72 9.64
C MET A 113 8.91 4.30 11.11
N LEU A 114 7.75 4.53 11.75
CA LEU A 114 7.54 4.17 13.16
C LEU A 114 7.71 2.66 13.39
N GLN A 115 7.11 1.83 12.54
CA GLN A 115 7.16 0.37 12.68
C GLN A 115 8.50 -0.23 12.27
N ALA A 116 9.15 0.33 11.25
CA ALA A 116 10.40 -0.20 10.72
C ALA A 116 11.62 0.20 11.58
N TYR A 117 11.54 1.27 12.38
CA TYR A 117 12.69 1.78 13.13
C TYR A 117 13.31 0.73 14.05
N PHE A 118 12.52 0.10 14.91
CA PHE A 118 13.02 -0.91 15.85
C PHE A 118 13.64 -2.14 15.17
N PRO A 119 12.99 -2.82 14.20
CA PRO A 119 13.61 -3.95 13.53
C PRO A 119 14.84 -3.57 12.69
N LEU A 120 14.86 -2.38 12.06
CA LEU A 120 16.03 -1.93 11.31
C LEU A 120 17.21 -1.58 12.23
N SER A 121 16.98 -1.06 13.43
CA SER A 121 18.06 -0.77 14.38
C SER A 121 18.73 -2.05 14.91
N ILE A 122 17.99 -3.15 15.05
CA ILE A 122 18.55 -4.48 15.35
C ILE A 122 19.51 -4.94 14.24
N LEU A 123 19.25 -4.56 12.99
CA LEU A 123 20.11 -4.83 11.84
C LEU A 123 21.27 -3.83 11.68
N GLY A 124 21.49 -2.96 12.67
CA GLY A 124 22.59 -1.98 12.68
C GLY A 124 22.32 -0.71 11.87
N TRP A 125 21.08 -0.48 11.43
CA TRP A 125 20.76 0.75 10.71
C TRP A 125 20.71 1.94 11.66
N SER A 126 21.37 3.04 11.27
CA SER A 126 21.19 4.32 11.95
C SER A 126 19.79 4.89 11.72
N LEU A 127 19.30 5.75 12.63
CA LEU A 127 18.00 6.40 12.48
C LEU A 127 17.87 7.16 11.13
N PRO A 128 18.85 7.97 10.67
CA PRO A 128 18.75 8.63 9.36
C PRO A 128 18.67 7.65 8.19
N ALA A 129 19.44 6.57 8.22
CA ALA A 129 19.41 5.55 7.17
C ALA A 129 18.07 4.80 7.14
N ALA A 130 17.55 4.42 8.30
CA ALA A 130 16.26 3.74 8.42
C ALA A 130 15.11 4.63 7.94
N ALA A 131 15.11 5.92 8.32
CA ALA A 131 14.12 6.89 7.87
C ALA A 131 14.18 7.10 6.35
N ALA A 132 15.38 7.28 5.78
CA ALA A 132 15.56 7.45 4.34
C ALA A 132 15.08 6.23 3.54
N ALA A 133 15.41 5.02 4.00
CA ALA A 133 14.98 3.79 3.34
C ALA A 133 13.46 3.57 3.45
N ALA A 134 12.86 3.84 4.61
CA ALA A 134 11.41 3.77 4.78
C ALA A 134 10.66 4.76 3.88
N LEU A 135 11.14 6.01 3.77
CA LEU A 135 10.58 7.01 2.87
C LEU A 135 10.68 6.59 1.41
N LEU A 136 11.86 6.13 0.99
CA LEU A 136 12.09 5.68 -0.38
C LEU A 136 11.24 4.45 -0.72
N ALA A 137 11.21 3.45 0.16
CA ALA A 137 10.41 2.24 -0.03
C ALA A 137 8.91 2.55 -0.09
N THR A 138 8.41 3.43 0.78
CA THR A 138 7.01 3.89 0.73
C THR A 138 6.70 4.62 -0.58
N LEU A 139 7.61 5.49 -1.05
CA LEU A 139 7.44 6.20 -2.32
C LEU A 139 7.37 5.20 -3.48
N LEU A 140 8.32 4.27 -3.56
CA LEU A 140 8.36 3.24 -4.61
C LEU A 140 7.11 2.36 -4.60
N HIS A 141 6.66 1.94 -3.40
CA HIS A 141 5.45 1.17 -3.23
C HIS A 141 4.22 1.93 -3.74
N LEU A 142 4.03 3.19 -3.37
CA LEU A 142 2.87 3.97 -3.82
C LEU A 142 2.91 4.31 -5.31
N ARG A 143 4.11 4.45 -5.89
CA ARG A 143 4.25 4.55 -7.35
C ARG A 143 3.86 3.25 -8.05
N ALA A 144 4.20 2.09 -7.48
CA ALA A 144 3.72 0.79 -7.97
C ALA A 144 2.20 0.68 -7.85
N TYR A 145 1.62 1.07 -6.71
CA TYR A 145 0.18 1.12 -6.47
C TYR A 145 -0.54 1.97 -7.52
N ASN A 146 -0.08 3.21 -7.72
CA ASN A 146 -0.63 4.12 -8.73
C ASN A 146 -0.40 3.66 -10.18
N SER A 147 0.46 2.67 -10.39
CA SER A 147 0.69 2.03 -11.69
C SER A 147 -0.17 0.80 -11.93
N LEU A 148 -0.79 0.26 -10.88
CA LEU A 148 -1.57 -0.97 -10.93
C LEU A 148 -3.05 -0.67 -10.77
N HIS A 149 -3.42 0.04 -9.71
CA HIS A 149 -4.82 0.16 -9.32
C HIS A 149 -5.63 1.05 -10.28
N PRO A 150 -5.27 2.32 -10.56
CA PRO A 150 -6.01 3.12 -11.55
C PRO A 150 -6.07 2.45 -12.93
N GLN A 151 -4.96 1.84 -13.37
CA GLN A 151 -4.86 1.20 -14.68
C GLN A 151 -5.75 -0.04 -14.81
N LEU A 152 -5.97 -0.78 -13.72
CA LEU A 152 -6.91 -1.90 -13.71
C LEU A 152 -8.30 -1.47 -14.18
N HIS A 153 -8.65 -0.21 -13.93
CA HIS A 153 -9.94 0.38 -14.26
C HIS A 153 -9.92 1.24 -15.53
N GLY A 154 -8.83 1.20 -16.31
CA GLY A 154 -8.66 2.02 -17.50
C GLY A 154 -8.53 3.52 -17.22
N LEU A 155 -8.22 3.91 -15.98
CA LEU A 155 -8.02 5.32 -15.60
C LEU A 155 -6.62 5.81 -15.99
N PRO A 156 -6.44 7.13 -16.21
CA PRO A 156 -5.15 7.69 -16.63
C PRO A 156 -4.08 7.55 -15.56
N ASP A 157 -2.82 7.70 -15.97
CA ASP A 157 -1.69 7.72 -15.05
C ASP A 157 -1.78 8.87 -14.04
N VAL A 158 -1.36 8.61 -12.80
CA VAL A 158 -1.33 9.60 -11.72
C VAL A 158 -0.15 10.53 -11.93
N ALA A 159 -0.44 11.83 -12.05
CA ALA A 159 0.57 12.86 -12.21
C ALA A 159 1.20 13.24 -10.85
N LEU A 160 2.43 13.77 -10.90
CA LEU A 160 3.18 14.21 -9.71
C LEU A 160 2.40 15.22 -8.87
N ALA A 161 1.59 16.09 -9.48
CA ALA A 161 0.79 17.07 -8.74
C ALA A 161 -0.30 16.45 -7.86
N GLN A 162 -0.74 15.22 -8.19
CA GLN A 162 -1.84 14.53 -7.50
C GLN A 162 -1.33 13.58 -6.42
N GLY A 163 -0.17 12.96 -6.63
CA GLY A 163 0.44 12.01 -5.71
C GLY A 163 1.73 11.42 -6.25
N PRO A 164 2.25 10.35 -5.62
CA PRO A 164 3.36 9.57 -6.16
C PRO A 164 3.09 9.19 -7.62
N PRO A 165 3.93 9.61 -8.58
CA PRO A 165 3.58 9.50 -9.99
C PRO A 165 3.68 8.06 -10.46
N SER A 166 2.71 7.63 -11.25
CA SER A 166 2.72 6.29 -11.82
C SER A 166 3.95 6.07 -12.70
N PHE A 167 4.33 4.81 -12.88
CA PHE A 167 5.45 4.38 -13.69
C PHE A 167 5.08 4.28 -15.17
N ALA A 168 4.77 5.42 -15.78
CA ALA A 168 4.29 5.58 -17.16
C ALA A 168 4.97 4.68 -18.21
N GLN A 169 6.25 4.36 -18.02
CA GLN A 169 7.11 3.66 -18.99
C GLN A 169 7.95 2.54 -18.36
N TRP A 170 7.65 2.09 -17.14
CA TRP A 170 8.48 1.07 -16.49
C TRP A 170 8.05 -0.34 -16.95
N PRO A 171 8.99 -1.20 -17.36
CA PRO A 171 8.76 -2.64 -17.60
C PRO A 171 8.01 -3.41 -16.50
N PHE A 172 7.92 -2.87 -15.28
CA PHE A 172 7.18 -3.49 -14.18
C PHE A 172 5.71 -3.68 -14.54
N ARG A 173 5.06 -2.72 -15.22
CA ARG A 173 3.63 -2.80 -15.55
C ARG A 173 3.25 -4.01 -16.40
N GLU A 174 4.15 -4.38 -17.30
CA GLU A 174 3.98 -5.50 -18.23
C GLU A 174 4.54 -6.81 -17.68
N SER A 175 5.18 -6.76 -16.50
CA SER A 175 5.76 -7.95 -15.88
C SER A 175 4.67 -8.97 -15.54
N ALA A 176 5.05 -10.25 -15.52
CA ALA A 176 4.16 -11.32 -15.07
C ALA A 176 3.65 -11.09 -13.64
N TYR A 177 4.48 -10.51 -12.78
CA TYR A 177 4.11 -10.19 -11.41
C TYR A 177 3.05 -9.08 -11.33
N ALA A 178 3.18 -8.01 -12.12
CA ALA A 178 2.16 -6.96 -12.18
C ALA A 178 0.83 -7.46 -12.77
N ARG A 179 0.87 -8.37 -13.76
CA ARG A 179 -0.33 -9.04 -14.28
C ARG A 179 -1.01 -9.88 -13.20
N TRP A 180 -0.23 -10.67 -12.46
CA TRP A 180 -0.75 -11.44 -11.34
C TRP A 180 -1.35 -10.55 -10.24
N LEU A 181 -0.70 -9.44 -9.86
CA LEU A 181 -1.24 -8.49 -8.89
C LEU A 181 -2.56 -7.84 -9.36
N ARG A 182 -2.70 -7.56 -10.66
CA ARG A 182 -3.95 -7.06 -11.23
C ARG A 182 -5.07 -8.09 -11.08
N GLU A 183 -4.84 -9.34 -11.47
CA GLU A 183 -5.81 -10.44 -11.31
C GLU A 183 -6.15 -10.67 -9.83
N TYR A 184 -5.14 -10.61 -8.96
CA TYR A 184 -5.29 -10.68 -7.52
C TYR A 184 -6.22 -9.58 -6.99
N HIS A 185 -6.08 -8.33 -7.46
CA HIS A 185 -6.95 -7.23 -7.07
C HIS A 185 -8.33 -7.26 -7.76
N VAL A 186 -8.49 -7.92 -8.92
CA VAL A 186 -9.83 -8.19 -9.47
C VAL A 186 -10.65 -9.05 -8.51
N LEU A 187 -10.04 -10.04 -7.88
CA LEU A 187 -10.71 -10.88 -6.88
C LEU A 187 -11.14 -10.07 -5.65
N HIS A 188 -10.40 -9.02 -5.26
CA HIS A 188 -10.83 -8.09 -4.21
C HIS A 188 -12.19 -7.45 -4.55
N HIS A 189 -12.35 -6.95 -5.78
CA HIS A 189 -13.61 -6.39 -6.27
C HIS A 189 -14.73 -7.44 -6.33
N ARG A 190 -14.45 -8.61 -6.91
CA ARG A 190 -15.44 -9.70 -7.06
C ARG A 190 -15.93 -10.28 -5.73
N THR A 191 -15.07 -10.30 -4.71
CA THR A 191 -15.42 -10.74 -3.36
C THR A 191 -16.08 -9.63 -2.53
N ARG A 192 -16.52 -8.54 -3.17
CA ARG A 192 -17.15 -7.38 -2.52
C ARG A 192 -16.27 -6.78 -1.41
N ALA A 193 -14.97 -6.66 -1.70
CA ALA A 193 -13.97 -6.08 -0.83
C ALA A 193 -13.80 -6.78 0.54
N THR A 194 -13.93 -8.11 0.57
CA THR A 194 -13.75 -8.89 1.80
C THR A 194 -12.43 -9.68 1.85
N ARG A 195 -11.71 -9.73 0.73
CA ARG A 195 -10.45 -10.48 0.52
C ARG A 195 -9.47 -9.62 -0.28
N ASN A 196 -8.19 -10.00 -0.31
CA ASN A 196 -7.15 -9.38 -1.15
C ASN A 196 -6.98 -7.88 -0.91
N PHE A 197 -6.70 -7.47 0.33
CA PHE A 197 -6.53 -6.06 0.69
C PHE A 197 -5.14 -5.51 0.32
N ASN A 198 -4.16 -6.34 0.06
CA ASN A 198 -2.89 -5.87 -0.49
C ASN A 198 -2.99 -5.80 -2.01
N VAL A 199 -2.61 -4.65 -2.58
CA VAL A 199 -2.61 -4.41 -4.03
C VAL A 199 -1.22 -4.67 -4.61
N CYS A 200 -0.14 -4.33 -3.89
CA CYS A 200 1.23 -4.46 -4.39
C CYS A 200 2.07 -5.49 -3.64
N CYS A 201 1.83 -5.64 -2.33
CA CYS A 201 2.64 -6.48 -1.45
C CYS A 201 1.75 -7.50 -0.73
N PRO A 202 1.42 -8.66 -1.33
CA PRO A 202 0.33 -9.56 -0.92
C PRO A 202 0.55 -10.31 0.40
N LEU A 203 1.73 -10.19 1.03
CA LEU A 203 2.15 -11.04 2.14
C LEU A 203 1.12 -11.12 3.28
N VAL A 204 0.60 -9.98 3.74
CA VAL A 204 -0.28 -9.97 4.92
C VAL A 204 -1.64 -10.60 4.63
N ASP A 205 -2.17 -10.48 3.41
CA ASP A 205 -3.35 -11.24 3.02
C ASP A 205 -3.12 -12.76 3.13
N HIS A 206 -1.95 -13.25 2.70
CA HIS A 206 -1.58 -14.65 2.82
C HIS A 206 -1.43 -15.08 4.28
N LEU A 207 -0.72 -14.29 5.09
CA LEU A 207 -0.51 -14.58 6.51
C LEU A 207 -1.82 -14.62 7.31
N LEU A 208 -2.76 -13.74 6.98
CA LEU A 208 -4.05 -13.63 7.68
C LEU A 208 -5.16 -14.46 7.04
N GLY A 209 -4.85 -15.24 5.99
CA GLY A 209 -5.85 -16.07 5.30
C GLY A 209 -6.98 -15.25 4.67
N THR A 210 -6.70 -14.00 4.30
CA THR A 210 -7.62 -13.10 3.59
C THR A 210 -7.32 -13.00 2.09
N HIS A 211 -6.35 -13.78 1.61
CA HIS A 211 -6.18 -14.02 0.19
C HIS A 211 -7.37 -14.84 -0.36
N ALA A 212 -7.63 -14.67 -1.65
CA ALA A 212 -8.57 -15.39 -2.47
C ALA A 212 -7.85 -15.81 -3.76
N GLU A 213 -8.17 -17.00 -4.24
CA GLU A 213 -7.65 -17.59 -5.46
C GLU A 213 -8.79 -17.75 -6.47
N ALA A 214 -8.46 -17.71 -7.76
CA ALA A 214 -9.41 -17.88 -8.85
C ALA A 214 -9.71 -19.35 -9.13
#